data_AF-D7KMV3-F1
#
_entry.id   AF-D7KMV3-F1
#
_cell.length_a   1.000
_cell.length_b   1.000
_cell.length_c   1.000
_cell.angle_alpha   90.00
_cell.angle_beta   90.00
_cell.angle_gamma   90.00
#
_symmetry.space_group_name_H-M   'P 1'
#
loop_
_entity.id
_entity.type
_entity.pdbx_description
1 polymer ?
#
loop_
_entity_poly.entity_id
_entity_poly.type
_entity_poly.pdbx_seq_one_letter_code
_entity_poly.pdbx_strand_id
1 'polypeptide(L)'
;MASNCATMLSKIKIPLPDMLNAVLDLDSSALIIEQIKNLIKICRSKEEMDLLRNSAGGDKEMLGKFEEIFGELMKVPRIEPKLRVFAFKVDYSSRVKDLRIWLNTIIAATKEIMGSVKLLRIMQTISTLEILGGSNAECVLASLVRLSDNVDLMHDFYKLVGEKMPELLDFGKDLVHLEAASKIELNTVAENMQQLYDIEREVDDEFIASENDGANFVGFRNVLYDFLGRIDADAQLLNILYSEAGRIVDSYISEYPTSVSFEEVTNILNRFVETFYKSREEIERQAEAEREILEKETMNINQNGTGNH
;
A
#
# COMPACT_ATOMS: atom_id res chain seq x y z
N MET A 1 12.20 -20.78 25.78
CA MET A 1 11.87 -21.32 24.43
C MET A 1 10.75 -22.37 24.47
N ALA A 2 10.73 -23.31 25.43
CA ALA A 2 9.59 -24.22 25.64
C ALA A 2 8.22 -23.50 25.81
N SER A 3 8.20 -22.32 26.46
CA SER A 3 6.99 -21.48 26.59
C SER A 3 6.43 -20.97 25.25
N ASN A 4 7.28 -20.74 24.24
CA ASN A 4 6.82 -20.29 22.92
C ASN A 4 6.20 -21.44 22.11
N CYS A 5 6.80 -22.64 22.14
CA CYS A 5 6.24 -23.82 21.46
C CYS A 5 4.92 -24.27 22.10
N ALA A 6 4.84 -24.27 23.43
CA ALA A 6 3.61 -24.52 24.18
C ALA A 6 2.46 -23.57 23.79
N THR A 7 2.77 -22.29 23.63
CA THR A 7 1.81 -21.27 23.21
C THR A 7 1.42 -21.40 21.73
N MET A 8 2.31 -21.90 20.88
CA MET A 8 2.02 -22.16 19.46
C MET A 8 1.11 -23.39 19.28
N LEU A 9 1.38 -24.46 20.03
CA LEU A 9 0.58 -25.69 20.01
C LEU A 9 -0.84 -25.48 20.55
N SER A 10 -1.01 -24.67 21.61
CA SER A 10 -2.35 -24.38 22.16
C SER A 10 -3.26 -23.58 21.22
N LYS A 11 -2.69 -22.95 20.19
CA LYS A 11 -3.41 -22.22 19.14
C LYS A 11 -3.83 -23.11 17.94
N ILE A 12 -3.30 -24.32 17.85
CA ILE A 12 -3.69 -25.31 16.84
C ILE A 12 -4.75 -26.21 17.48
N LYS A 13 -6.02 -25.92 17.20
CA LYS A 13 -7.17 -26.65 17.79
C LYS A 13 -7.71 -27.77 16.90
N ILE A 14 -7.12 -27.97 15.72
CA ILE A 14 -7.56 -28.99 14.76
C ILE A 14 -6.86 -30.33 15.02
N PRO A 15 -7.54 -31.47 14.83
CA PRO A 15 -6.93 -32.78 14.90
C PRO A 15 -5.76 -32.94 13.93
N LEU A 16 -4.73 -33.66 14.34
CA LEU A 16 -3.50 -33.88 13.57
C LEU A 16 -3.75 -34.49 12.17
N PRO A 17 -4.64 -35.49 11.98
CA PRO A 17 -4.96 -36.00 10.66
C PRO A 17 -5.61 -34.96 9.74
N ASP A 18 -6.53 -34.15 10.27
CA ASP A 18 -7.23 -33.11 9.52
C ASP A 18 -6.26 -31.99 9.11
N MET A 19 -5.30 -31.66 9.98
CA MET A 19 -4.22 -30.71 9.68
C MET A 19 -3.32 -31.22 8.55
N LEU A 20 -2.94 -32.49 8.55
CA LEU A 20 -2.13 -33.07 7.46
C LEU A 20 -2.89 -33.07 6.14
N ASN A 21 -4.17 -33.47 6.15
CA ASN A 21 -5.00 -33.42 4.95
C ASN A 21 -5.12 -31.99 4.42
N ALA A 22 -5.35 -31.00 5.30
CA ALA A 22 -5.40 -29.60 4.91
C ALA A 22 -4.09 -29.10 4.26
N VAL A 23 -2.94 -29.59 4.71
CA VAL A 23 -1.64 -29.27 4.08
C VAL A 23 -1.49 -29.94 2.71
N LEU A 24 -1.92 -31.20 2.57
CA LEU A 24 -1.86 -31.92 1.29
C LEU A 24 -2.83 -31.37 0.25
N ASP A 25 -4.00 -30.91 0.70
CA ASP A 25 -5.04 -30.34 -0.16
C ASP A 25 -4.87 -28.82 -0.36
N LEU A 26 -3.91 -28.20 0.35
CA LEU A 26 -3.69 -26.76 0.38
C LEU A 26 -4.99 -25.98 0.71
N ASP A 27 -5.75 -26.50 1.68
CA ASP A 27 -7.09 -26.03 2.03
C ASP A 27 -7.05 -24.81 2.95
N SER A 28 -7.18 -23.63 2.33
CA SER A 28 -7.22 -22.33 3.00
C SER A 28 -8.47 -22.11 3.88
N SER A 29 -9.47 -23.01 3.84
CA SER A 29 -10.64 -22.95 4.73
C SER A 29 -10.42 -23.67 6.06
N ALA A 30 -9.49 -24.64 6.10
CA ALA A 30 -9.17 -25.44 7.28
C ALA A 30 -8.03 -24.85 8.12
N LEU A 31 -7.05 -24.21 7.49
CA LEU A 31 -5.86 -23.64 8.14
C LEU A 31 -5.69 -22.17 7.83
N ILE A 32 -5.63 -21.32 8.87
CA ILE A 32 -5.36 -19.88 8.72
C ILE A 32 -3.84 -19.61 8.65
N ILE A 33 -3.48 -18.47 8.05
CA ILE A 33 -2.07 -18.08 7.83
C ILE A 33 -1.21 -18.12 9.11
N GLU A 34 -1.76 -17.72 10.27
CA GLU A 34 -1.04 -17.77 11.55
C GLU A 34 -0.70 -19.20 11.98
N GLN A 35 -1.61 -20.16 11.76
CA GLN A 35 -1.39 -21.56 12.08
C GLN A 35 -0.33 -22.16 11.17
N ILE A 36 -0.37 -21.86 9.87
CA ILE A 36 0.63 -22.32 8.89
C ILE A 36 2.01 -21.76 9.26
N LYS A 37 2.11 -20.46 9.61
CA LYS A 37 3.36 -19.84 10.08
C LYS A 37 3.90 -20.49 11.35
N ASN A 38 3.04 -20.88 12.29
CA ASN A 38 3.44 -21.62 13.48
C ASN A 38 3.98 -23.02 13.12
N LEU A 39 3.36 -23.73 12.17
CA LEU A 39 3.85 -25.01 11.67
C LEU A 39 5.23 -24.89 11.01
N ILE A 40 5.45 -23.87 10.17
CA ILE A 40 6.78 -23.59 9.58
C ILE A 40 7.81 -23.37 10.68
N LYS A 41 7.46 -22.61 11.73
CA LYS A 41 8.36 -22.36 12.86
C LYS A 41 8.66 -23.63 13.65
N ILE A 42 7.67 -24.51 13.82
CA ILE A 42 7.84 -25.84 14.41
C ILE A 42 8.85 -26.66 13.59
N CYS A 43 8.76 -26.68 12.26
CA CYS A 43 9.72 -27.37 11.39
C CYS A 43 11.15 -26.83 11.57
N ARG A 44 11.33 -25.50 11.62
CA ARG A 44 12.64 -24.86 11.82
C ARG A 44 13.24 -25.11 13.20
N SER A 45 12.41 -25.28 14.23
CA SER A 45 12.87 -25.53 15.60
C SER A 45 13.51 -26.91 15.83
N LYS A 46 13.55 -27.79 14.83
CA LYS A 46 14.18 -29.12 14.92
C LYS A 46 15.65 -29.05 15.33
N GLU A 47 16.42 -28.14 14.73
CA GLU A 47 17.85 -27.95 15.06
C GLU A 47 18.03 -27.41 16.49
N GLU A 48 17.13 -26.53 16.94
CA GLU A 48 17.11 -25.99 18.31
C GLU A 48 16.63 -27.02 19.34
N MET A 49 15.72 -27.92 18.96
CA MET A 49 15.18 -28.95 19.84
C MET A 49 16.13 -30.13 20.03
N ASP A 50 16.87 -30.55 19.00
CA ASP A 50 17.93 -31.55 19.15
C ASP A 50 19.03 -31.04 20.12
N LEU A 51 19.28 -29.73 20.18
CA LEU A 51 20.15 -29.07 21.16
C LEU A 51 19.53 -29.00 22.57
N LEU A 52 18.22 -28.75 22.69
CA LEU A 52 17.50 -28.70 23.98
C LEU A 52 17.28 -30.09 24.61
N ARG A 53 17.06 -31.14 23.81
CA ARG A 53 16.97 -32.53 24.28
C ARG A 53 18.24 -32.97 25.02
N ASN A 54 19.38 -32.46 24.58
CA ASN A 54 20.69 -32.70 25.22
C ASN A 54 20.93 -31.80 26.45
N SER A 55 20.08 -30.78 26.66
CA SER A 55 20.23 -29.72 27.66
C SER A 55 19.02 -29.69 28.60
N ALA A 56 18.84 -30.77 29.39
CA ALA A 56 17.95 -30.96 30.53
C ALA A 56 16.74 -29.99 30.76
N GLY A 57 15.53 -30.56 30.88
CA GLY A 57 14.50 -30.04 31.80
C GLY A 57 13.22 -29.42 31.21
N GLY A 58 12.80 -29.79 29.99
CA GLY A 58 11.50 -29.39 29.45
C GLY A 58 10.31 -30.17 30.03
N ASP A 59 9.12 -29.56 30.02
CA ASP A 59 7.84 -30.18 30.42
C ASP A 59 7.52 -31.40 29.53
N LYS A 60 7.54 -32.60 30.11
CA LYS A 60 7.52 -33.88 29.38
C LYS A 60 6.23 -34.13 28.61
N GLU A 61 5.09 -33.63 29.10
CA GLU A 61 3.79 -33.84 28.45
C GLU A 61 3.65 -32.99 27.18
N MET A 62 4.10 -31.73 27.24
CA MET A 62 4.19 -30.83 26.09
C MET A 62 5.18 -31.35 25.05
N LEU A 63 6.32 -31.88 25.51
CA LEU A 63 7.30 -32.53 24.64
C LEU A 63 6.67 -33.70 23.87
N GLY A 64 5.90 -34.54 24.56
CA GLY A 64 5.22 -35.68 23.94
C GLY A 64 4.22 -35.28 22.85
N LYS A 65 3.38 -34.26 23.07
CA LYS A 65 2.44 -33.76 22.05
C LYS A 65 3.15 -33.13 20.86
N PHE A 66 4.27 -32.44 21.11
CA PHE A 66 5.10 -31.90 20.04
C PHE A 66 5.72 -33.03 19.21
N GLU A 67 6.29 -34.05 19.86
CA GLU A 67 6.91 -35.21 19.19
C GLU A 67 5.90 -35.98 18.33
N GLU A 68 4.65 -36.09 18.79
CA GLU A 68 3.54 -36.69 18.02
C GLU A 68 3.23 -35.88 16.74
N ILE A 69 2.97 -34.57 16.88
CA ILE A 69 2.67 -33.68 15.75
C ILE A 69 3.84 -33.64 14.76
N PHE A 70 5.05 -33.53 15.28
CA PHE A 70 6.27 -33.50 14.48
C PHE A 70 6.51 -34.83 13.78
N GLY A 71 6.31 -35.96 14.46
CA GLY A 71 6.45 -37.29 13.89
C GLY A 71 5.53 -37.51 12.69
N GLU A 72 4.31 -37.00 12.75
CA GLU A 72 3.36 -37.04 11.63
C GLU A 72 3.75 -36.08 10.50
N LEU A 73 4.16 -34.84 10.82
CA LEU A 73 4.65 -33.86 9.81
C LEU A 73 5.88 -34.38 9.05
N MET A 74 6.79 -35.09 9.73
CA MET A 74 8.00 -35.63 9.12
C MET A 74 7.76 -36.79 8.15
N LYS A 75 6.56 -37.37 8.14
CA LYS A 75 6.16 -38.34 7.10
C LYS A 75 5.88 -37.66 5.77
N VAL A 76 5.63 -36.36 5.78
CA VAL A 76 5.41 -35.56 4.57
C VAL A 76 6.78 -35.16 3.99
N PRO A 77 7.12 -35.57 2.76
CA PRO A 77 8.34 -35.15 2.09
C PRO A 77 8.39 -33.63 1.98
N ARG A 78 9.55 -33.03 2.31
CA ARG A 78 9.78 -31.58 2.16
C ARG A 78 8.64 -30.73 2.76
N ILE A 79 8.20 -31.09 3.96
CA ILE A 79 7.07 -30.44 4.64
C ILE A 79 7.24 -28.92 4.79
N GLU A 80 8.44 -28.42 5.10
CA GLU A 80 8.65 -26.96 5.22
C GLU A 80 8.41 -26.23 3.89
N PRO A 81 9.03 -26.61 2.75
CA PRO A 81 8.67 -26.08 1.43
C PRO A 81 7.16 -26.13 1.13
N LYS A 82 6.49 -27.27 1.36
CA LYS A 82 5.04 -27.38 1.13
C LYS A 82 4.21 -26.44 2.01
N LEU A 83 4.60 -26.25 3.28
CA LEU A 83 3.96 -25.28 4.17
C LEU A 83 4.22 -23.83 3.74
N ARG A 84 5.38 -23.51 3.18
CA ARG A 84 5.67 -22.18 2.61
C ARG A 84 4.80 -21.90 1.39
N VAL A 85 4.70 -22.86 0.46
CA VAL A 85 3.78 -22.82 -0.68
C VAL A 85 2.34 -22.62 -0.21
N PHE A 86 1.94 -23.32 0.84
CA PHE A 86 0.59 -23.17 1.39
C PHE A 86 0.35 -21.79 2.00
N ALA A 87 1.29 -21.30 2.81
CA ALA A 87 1.23 -19.96 3.39
C ALA A 87 1.09 -18.88 2.29
N PHE A 88 1.88 -19.02 1.22
CA PHE A 88 1.81 -18.15 0.07
C PHE A 88 0.45 -18.22 -0.63
N LYS A 89 -0.06 -19.43 -0.92
CA LYS A 89 -1.37 -19.58 -1.55
C LYS A 89 -2.50 -18.90 -0.77
N VAL A 90 -2.42 -18.89 0.57
CA VAL A 90 -3.43 -18.23 1.42
C VAL A 90 -3.42 -16.71 1.27
N ASP A 91 -2.25 -16.08 1.18
CA ASP A 91 -2.14 -14.61 1.11
C ASP A 91 -1.93 -14.06 -0.32
N TYR A 92 -1.75 -14.94 -1.30
CA TYR A 92 -1.45 -14.62 -2.70
C TYR A 92 -2.43 -13.61 -3.30
N SER A 93 -3.73 -13.91 -3.25
CA SER A 93 -4.75 -13.09 -3.89
C SER A 93 -4.84 -11.68 -3.30
N SER A 94 -4.61 -11.52 -1.99
CA SER A 94 -4.51 -10.20 -1.38
C SER A 94 -3.26 -9.45 -1.83
N ARG A 95 -2.08 -10.11 -1.84
CA ARG A 95 -0.82 -9.48 -2.26
C ARG A 95 -0.89 -8.98 -3.71
N VAL A 96 -1.38 -9.81 -4.63
CA VAL A 96 -1.55 -9.43 -6.04
C VAL A 96 -2.54 -8.28 -6.18
N LYS A 97 -3.66 -8.32 -5.44
CA LYS A 97 -4.66 -7.25 -5.47
C LYS A 97 -4.08 -5.93 -5.00
N ASP A 98 -3.34 -5.93 -3.89
CA ASP A 98 -2.75 -4.72 -3.33
C ASP A 98 -1.70 -4.13 -4.28
N LEU A 99 -0.81 -4.96 -4.84
CA LEU A 99 0.15 -4.55 -5.87
C LEU A 99 -0.55 -3.96 -7.10
N ARG A 100 -1.61 -4.59 -7.60
CA ARG A 100 -2.41 -4.06 -8.72
C ARG A 100 -2.99 -2.69 -8.38
N ILE A 101 -3.54 -2.50 -7.17
CA ILE A 101 -4.10 -1.21 -6.74
C ILE A 101 -3.00 -0.14 -6.68
N TRP A 102 -1.84 -0.47 -6.09
CA TRP A 102 -0.74 0.48 -5.99
C TRP A 102 -0.22 0.90 -7.35
N LEU A 103 0.04 -0.06 -8.24
CA LEU A 103 0.55 0.22 -9.58
C LEU A 103 -0.44 1.04 -10.42
N ASN A 104 -1.73 0.69 -10.39
CA ASN A 104 -2.74 1.48 -11.11
C ASN A 104 -2.89 2.89 -10.52
N THR A 105 -2.83 3.04 -9.20
CA THR A 105 -2.86 4.34 -8.52
C THR A 105 -1.68 5.22 -8.94
N ILE A 106 -0.46 4.66 -8.96
CA ILE A 106 0.74 5.36 -9.43
C ILE A 106 0.55 5.80 -10.88
N ILE A 107 0.21 4.87 -11.78
CA ILE A 107 0.03 5.16 -13.21
C ILE A 107 -1.04 6.25 -13.42
N ALA A 108 -2.18 6.14 -12.75
CA ALA A 108 -3.28 7.09 -12.87
C ALA A 108 -2.86 8.47 -12.35
N ALA A 109 -2.31 8.55 -11.14
CA ALA A 109 -1.87 9.82 -10.57
C ALA A 109 -0.80 10.51 -11.43
N THR A 110 0.18 9.76 -11.96
CA THR A 110 1.19 10.35 -12.84
C THR A 110 0.58 10.85 -14.16
N LYS A 111 -0.37 10.11 -14.76
CA LYS A 111 -1.09 10.55 -15.96
C LYS A 111 -1.94 11.80 -15.70
N GLU A 112 -2.59 11.87 -14.54
CA GLU A 112 -3.38 13.02 -14.10
C GLU A 112 -2.53 14.26 -13.93
N ILE A 113 -1.39 14.15 -13.23
CA ILE A 113 -0.45 15.25 -13.01
C ILE A 113 0.08 15.77 -14.35
N MET A 114 0.56 14.87 -15.21
CA MET A 114 1.14 15.25 -16.52
C MET A 114 0.07 15.75 -17.51
N GLY A 115 -1.18 15.30 -17.37
CA GLY A 115 -2.29 15.61 -18.27
C GLY A 115 -3.12 16.84 -17.88
N SER A 116 -3.03 17.31 -16.62
CA SER A 116 -3.82 18.45 -16.16
C SER A 116 -3.28 19.78 -16.68
N VAL A 117 -3.97 20.31 -17.70
CA VAL A 117 -3.72 21.67 -18.21
C VAL A 117 -3.93 22.73 -17.12
N LYS A 118 -4.87 22.49 -16.20
CA LYS A 118 -5.16 23.42 -15.10
C LYS A 118 -4.01 23.46 -14.11
N LEU A 119 -3.51 22.30 -13.66
CA LEU A 119 -2.35 22.21 -12.78
C LEU A 119 -1.12 22.86 -13.43
N LEU A 120 -0.87 22.60 -14.71
CA LEU A 120 0.23 23.21 -15.45
C LEU A 120 0.16 24.74 -15.41
N ARG A 121 -1.03 25.32 -15.66
CA ARG A 121 -1.23 26.79 -15.61
C ARG A 121 -1.08 27.34 -14.19
N ILE A 122 -1.52 26.61 -13.17
CA ILE A 122 -1.29 26.97 -11.76
C ILE A 122 0.21 27.02 -11.46
N MET A 123 0.95 25.95 -11.80
CA MET A 123 2.39 25.88 -11.58
C MET A 123 3.14 27.00 -12.33
N GLN A 124 2.79 27.27 -13.59
CA GLN A 124 3.35 28.38 -14.36
C GLN A 124 3.08 29.76 -13.73
N THR A 125 1.87 29.95 -13.19
CA THR A 125 1.51 31.19 -12.51
C THR A 125 2.34 31.38 -11.25
N ILE A 126 2.50 30.31 -10.45
CA ILE A 126 3.38 30.32 -9.26
C ILE A 126 4.81 30.68 -9.66
N SER A 127 5.34 30.09 -10.75
CA SER A 127 6.68 30.40 -11.25
C SER A 127 6.83 31.85 -11.76
N THR A 128 5.78 32.42 -12.35
CA THR A 128 5.83 33.77 -12.94
C THR A 128 5.71 34.88 -11.89
N LEU A 129 5.01 34.62 -10.78
CA LEU A 129 4.66 35.68 -9.85
C LEU A 129 5.84 36.24 -9.05
N GLU A 130 7.02 35.62 -9.07
CA GLU A 130 8.22 36.06 -8.31
C GLU A 130 7.97 36.36 -6.82
N ILE A 131 6.78 36.02 -6.27
CA ILE A 131 6.36 36.22 -4.86
C ILE A 131 7.33 35.53 -3.89
N LEU A 132 8.32 34.81 -4.41
CA LEU A 132 9.33 34.10 -3.70
C LEU A 132 10.73 34.70 -3.60
N GLY A 133 11.00 35.85 -4.21
CA GLY A 133 12.19 36.63 -3.88
C GLY A 133 13.51 35.94 -4.23
N GLY A 134 14.02 36.24 -5.42
CA GLY A 134 15.44 36.08 -5.73
C GLY A 134 15.69 35.39 -7.05
N SER A 135 16.36 36.11 -7.95
CA SER A 135 16.97 35.61 -9.16
C SER A 135 17.85 34.38 -8.86
N ASN A 136 17.31 33.19 -9.09
CA ASN A 136 18.00 31.97 -9.53
C ASN A 136 17.03 30.79 -9.34
N ALA A 137 16.38 30.34 -10.41
CA ALA A 137 15.98 28.94 -10.62
C ALA A 137 15.58 28.11 -9.37
N GLU A 138 14.81 28.68 -8.43
CA GLU A 138 14.27 27.90 -7.33
C GLU A 138 13.21 26.98 -7.93
N CYS A 139 13.41 25.67 -7.78
CA CYS A 139 12.53 24.64 -8.30
C CYS A 139 11.07 24.97 -7.94
N VAL A 140 10.14 24.79 -8.88
CA VAL A 140 8.69 24.99 -8.66
C VAL A 140 8.19 24.27 -7.40
N LEU A 141 8.84 23.17 -7.02
CA LEU A 141 8.58 22.44 -5.77
C LEU A 141 8.81 23.29 -4.52
N ALA A 142 9.91 24.05 -4.44
CA ALA A 142 10.18 24.96 -3.32
C ALA A 142 9.09 26.03 -3.21
N SER A 143 8.55 26.44 -4.37
CA SER A 143 7.46 27.40 -4.42
C SER A 143 6.15 26.86 -3.87
N LEU A 144 5.81 25.63 -4.25
CA LEU A 144 4.65 24.91 -3.74
C LEU A 144 4.75 24.69 -2.24
N VAL A 145 5.94 24.30 -1.74
CA VAL A 145 6.19 24.13 -0.30
C VAL A 145 5.92 25.42 0.44
N ARG A 146 6.47 26.55 -0.03
CA ARG A 146 6.27 27.82 0.66
C ARG A 146 4.82 28.30 0.69
N LEU A 147 4.10 28.17 -0.43
CA LEU A 147 2.66 28.45 -0.44
C LEU A 147 1.92 27.54 0.54
N SER A 148 2.31 26.27 0.61
CA SER A 148 1.72 25.28 1.52
C SER A 148 2.07 25.50 3.00
N ASP A 149 3.15 26.22 3.30
CA ASP A 149 3.62 26.56 4.65
C ASP A 149 3.04 27.89 5.17
N ASN A 150 2.50 28.75 4.29
CA ASN A 150 2.03 30.08 4.66
C ASN A 150 0.58 30.31 4.19
N VAL A 151 -0.35 30.25 5.16
CA VAL A 151 -1.79 30.38 4.91
C VAL A 151 -2.15 31.74 4.29
N ASP A 152 -1.55 32.84 4.73
CA ASP A 152 -1.83 34.16 4.19
C ASP A 152 -1.41 34.25 2.72
N LEU A 153 -0.22 33.72 2.37
CA LEU A 153 0.22 33.63 0.97
C LEU A 153 -0.67 32.72 0.14
N MET A 154 -1.18 31.62 0.71
CA MET A 154 -2.13 30.76 0.01
C MET A 154 -3.47 31.46 -0.21
N HIS A 155 -3.97 32.22 0.77
CA HIS A 155 -5.19 33.03 0.66
C HIS A 155 -5.05 34.06 -0.46
N ASP A 156 -3.94 34.78 -0.51
CA ASP A 156 -3.64 35.77 -1.55
C ASP A 156 -3.54 35.10 -2.92
N PHE A 157 -2.86 33.95 -3.01
CA PHE A 157 -2.77 33.18 -4.24
C PHE A 157 -4.14 32.68 -4.72
N TYR A 158 -4.98 32.15 -3.83
CA TYR A 158 -6.34 31.73 -4.14
C TYR A 158 -7.18 32.90 -4.70
N LYS A 159 -7.15 34.06 -4.04
CA LYS A 159 -7.87 35.27 -4.49
C LYS A 159 -7.38 35.70 -5.88
N LEU A 160 -6.07 35.73 -6.10
CA LEU A 160 -5.48 36.06 -7.39
C LEU A 160 -5.95 35.11 -8.50
N VAL A 161 -5.95 33.80 -8.24
CA VAL A 161 -6.47 32.80 -9.19
C VAL A 161 -7.96 33.04 -9.44
N GLY A 162 -8.76 33.31 -8.41
CA GLY A 162 -10.18 33.59 -8.56
C GLY A 162 -10.49 34.85 -9.38
N GLU A 163 -9.67 35.90 -9.24
CA GLU A 163 -9.84 37.15 -9.99
C GLU A 163 -9.37 37.08 -11.43
N LYS A 164 -8.25 36.37 -11.69
CA LYS A 164 -7.58 36.39 -13.01
C LYS A 164 -7.88 35.17 -13.85
N MET A 165 -8.12 34.02 -13.23
CA MET A 165 -8.21 32.70 -13.87
C MET A 165 -9.21 31.78 -13.13
N PRO A 166 -10.48 32.19 -12.96
CA PRO A 166 -11.46 31.43 -12.18
C PRO A 166 -11.67 29.99 -12.70
N GLU A 167 -11.38 29.73 -13.98
CA GLU A 167 -11.45 28.39 -14.58
C GLU A 167 -10.43 27.39 -14.01
N LEU A 168 -9.45 27.88 -13.25
CA LEU A 168 -8.42 27.05 -12.60
C LEU A 168 -8.76 26.69 -11.16
N LEU A 169 -9.80 27.29 -10.55
CA LEU A 169 -10.13 27.10 -9.12
C LEU A 169 -10.45 25.66 -8.73
N ASP A 170 -10.78 24.80 -9.71
CA ASP A 170 -11.08 23.40 -9.49
C ASP A 170 -10.04 22.45 -10.11
N PHE A 171 -8.79 22.91 -10.30
CA PHE A 171 -7.70 22.11 -10.86
C PHE A 171 -7.48 20.76 -10.15
N GLY A 172 -7.65 20.72 -8.83
CA GLY A 172 -7.52 19.47 -8.06
C GLY A 172 -8.55 18.39 -8.41
N LYS A 173 -9.64 18.70 -9.12
CA LYS A 173 -10.55 17.66 -9.64
C LYS A 173 -9.90 16.78 -10.70
N ASP A 174 -8.83 17.28 -11.35
CA ASP A 174 -8.07 16.51 -12.32
C ASP A 174 -7.12 15.50 -11.63
N LEU A 175 -6.94 15.58 -10.30
CA LEU A 175 -5.89 14.90 -9.54
C LEU A 175 -6.49 13.88 -8.54
N VAL A 176 -7.41 13.04 -9.01
CA VAL A 176 -8.22 12.14 -8.19
C VAL A 176 -7.37 11.12 -7.41
N HIS A 177 -6.27 10.65 -8.00
CA HIS A 177 -5.43 9.61 -7.40
C HIS A 177 -4.21 10.16 -6.65
N LEU A 178 -4.01 11.49 -6.63
CA LEU A 178 -2.82 12.12 -6.05
C LEU A 178 -2.65 11.80 -4.57
N GLU A 179 -3.71 11.92 -3.76
CA GLU A 179 -3.65 11.65 -2.31
C GLU A 179 -3.33 10.18 -2.01
N ALA A 180 -3.85 9.26 -2.83
CA ALA A 180 -3.56 7.84 -2.68
C ALA A 180 -2.12 7.53 -3.11
N ALA A 181 -1.66 8.12 -4.21
CA ALA A 181 -0.30 7.94 -4.71
C ALA A 181 0.76 8.51 -3.76
N SER A 182 0.49 9.63 -3.08
CA SER A 182 1.45 10.24 -2.14
C SER A 182 1.72 9.37 -0.90
N LYS A 183 0.89 8.36 -0.65
CA LYS A 183 1.02 7.40 0.46
C LYS A 183 1.70 6.09 0.05
N ILE A 184 2.06 5.93 -1.23
CA ILE A 184 2.71 4.72 -1.75
C ILE A 184 4.20 4.99 -1.91
N GLU A 185 5.02 4.09 -1.37
CA GLU A 185 6.48 4.14 -1.51
C GLU A 185 6.94 3.17 -2.61
N LEU A 186 7.70 3.66 -3.60
CA LEU A 186 8.12 2.85 -4.75
C LEU A 186 9.03 1.69 -4.33
N ASN A 187 9.87 1.89 -3.31
CA ASN A 187 10.70 0.83 -2.74
C ASN A 187 9.84 -0.30 -2.15
N THR A 188 8.77 0.04 -1.43
CA THR A 188 7.84 -0.96 -0.90
C THR A 188 7.15 -1.74 -2.03
N VAL A 189 6.79 -1.09 -3.14
CA VAL A 189 6.25 -1.77 -4.33
C VAL A 189 7.29 -2.74 -4.93
N ALA A 190 8.54 -2.28 -5.10
CA ALA A 190 9.63 -3.08 -5.65
C ALA A 190 9.95 -4.31 -4.77
N GLU A 191 10.00 -4.13 -3.45
CA GLU A 191 10.21 -5.22 -2.50
C GLU A 191 9.08 -6.26 -2.55
N ASN A 192 7.82 -5.82 -2.63
CA ASN A 192 6.68 -6.72 -2.74
C ASN A 192 6.67 -7.49 -4.06
N MET A 193 7.03 -6.85 -5.18
CA MET A 193 7.21 -7.51 -6.48
C MET A 193 8.32 -8.57 -6.41
N GLN A 194 9.48 -8.22 -5.82
CA GLN A 194 10.59 -9.15 -5.69
C GLN A 194 10.24 -10.36 -4.81
N GLN A 195 9.58 -10.13 -3.67
CA GLN A 195 9.11 -11.21 -2.81
C GLN A 195 8.11 -12.14 -3.54
N LEU A 196 7.27 -11.59 -4.42
CA LEU A 196 6.34 -12.38 -5.21
C LEU A 196 7.10 -13.32 -6.16
N TYR A 197 8.12 -12.82 -6.87
CA TYR A 197 8.96 -13.63 -7.76
C TYR A 197 9.76 -14.69 -7.04
N ASP A 198 10.32 -14.36 -5.88
CA ASP A 198 11.10 -15.33 -5.10
C ASP A 198 10.22 -16.49 -4.63
N ILE A 199 9.00 -16.20 -4.19
CA ILE A 199 8.08 -17.25 -3.74
C ILE A 199 7.47 -18.01 -4.93
N GLU A 200 7.18 -17.34 -6.05
CA GLU A 200 6.78 -18.01 -7.30
C GLU A 200 7.82 -19.07 -7.73
N ARG A 201 9.11 -18.73 -7.68
CA ARG A 201 10.18 -19.71 -7.93
C ARG A 201 10.15 -20.87 -6.94
N GLU A 202 9.92 -20.61 -5.65
CA GLU A 202 9.79 -21.68 -4.65
C GLU A 202 8.59 -22.60 -4.90
N VAL A 203 7.49 -22.06 -5.43
CA VAL A 203 6.30 -22.82 -5.82
C VAL A 203 6.61 -23.73 -7.00
N ASP A 204 7.30 -23.22 -8.03
CA ASP A 204 7.74 -24.01 -9.19
C ASP A 204 8.73 -25.12 -8.79
N ASP A 205 9.73 -24.78 -7.97
CA ASP A 205 10.72 -25.74 -7.45
C ASP A 205 10.03 -26.89 -6.68
N GLU A 206 9.05 -26.59 -5.82
CA GLU A 206 8.32 -27.62 -5.08
C GLU A 206 7.37 -28.41 -6.00
N PHE A 207 6.79 -27.79 -7.02
CA PHE A 207 5.99 -28.51 -8.03
C PHE A 207 6.82 -29.56 -8.76
N ILE A 208 8.03 -29.20 -9.19
CA ILE A 208 8.98 -30.12 -9.84
C ILE A 208 9.41 -31.22 -8.85
N ALA A 209 9.81 -30.85 -7.64
CA ALA A 209 10.29 -31.81 -6.64
C ALA A 209 9.21 -32.82 -6.22
N SER A 210 7.94 -32.39 -6.21
CA SER A 210 6.80 -33.22 -5.78
C SER A 210 6.46 -34.39 -6.70
N GLU A 211 7.02 -34.43 -7.92
CA GLU A 211 6.82 -35.55 -8.86
C GLU A 211 7.22 -36.91 -8.25
N ASN A 212 8.23 -36.91 -7.37
CA ASN A 212 8.78 -38.13 -6.77
C ASN A 212 8.19 -38.48 -5.39
N ASP A 213 7.15 -37.77 -4.92
CA ASP A 213 6.61 -37.97 -3.58
C ASP A 213 5.68 -39.19 -3.45
N GLY A 214 5.30 -39.81 -4.58
CA GLY A 214 4.45 -40.98 -4.64
C GLY A 214 2.95 -40.68 -4.74
N ALA A 215 2.13 -41.74 -4.79
CA ALA A 215 0.72 -41.67 -5.19
C ALA A 215 -0.16 -40.78 -4.28
N ASN A 216 0.17 -40.65 -3.00
CA ASN A 216 -0.61 -39.86 -2.05
C ASN A 216 -0.49 -38.34 -2.28
N PHE A 217 0.44 -37.89 -3.14
CA PHE A 217 0.72 -36.48 -3.41
C PHE A 217 0.21 -36.00 -4.78
N VAL A 218 -0.47 -36.86 -5.53
CA VAL A 218 -1.07 -36.50 -6.83
C VAL A 218 -2.10 -35.37 -6.67
N GLY A 219 -2.89 -35.39 -5.59
CA GLY A 219 -3.85 -34.33 -5.26
C GLY A 219 -3.16 -32.98 -5.03
N PHE A 220 -2.16 -32.95 -4.15
CA PHE A 220 -1.33 -31.77 -3.90
C PHE A 220 -0.79 -31.17 -5.21
N ARG A 221 -0.22 -32.02 -6.07
CA ARG A 221 0.38 -31.59 -7.33
C ARG A 221 -0.65 -31.02 -8.31
N ASN A 222 -1.86 -31.57 -8.36
CA ASN A 222 -2.95 -31.01 -9.17
C ASN A 222 -3.38 -29.62 -8.68
N VAL A 223 -3.54 -29.45 -7.36
CA VAL A 223 -3.88 -28.13 -6.79
C VAL A 223 -2.76 -27.11 -7.07
N LEU A 224 -1.52 -27.55 -6.98
CA LEU A 224 -0.35 -26.71 -7.24
C LEU A 224 -0.24 -26.32 -8.72
N TYR A 225 -0.55 -27.23 -9.64
CA TYR A 225 -0.60 -26.96 -11.08
C TYR A 225 -1.64 -25.87 -11.42
N ASP A 226 -2.85 -25.99 -10.89
CA ASP A 226 -3.91 -24.99 -11.09
C ASP A 226 -3.51 -23.63 -10.49
N PHE A 227 -2.78 -23.65 -9.37
CA PHE A 227 -2.30 -22.43 -8.73
C PHE A 227 -1.19 -21.76 -9.53
N LEU A 228 -0.22 -22.52 -10.06
CA LEU A 228 0.81 -22.02 -10.98
C LEU A 228 0.21 -21.33 -12.20
N GLY A 229 -0.83 -21.90 -12.81
CA GLY A 229 -1.52 -21.27 -13.93
C GLY A 229 -2.13 -19.90 -13.58
N ARG A 230 -2.57 -19.70 -12.33
CA ARG A 230 -3.01 -18.38 -11.85
C ARG A 230 -1.83 -17.45 -11.61
N ILE A 231 -0.74 -17.97 -11.04
CA ILE A 231 0.48 -17.21 -10.80
C ILE A 231 1.03 -16.64 -12.11
N ASP A 232 1.15 -17.47 -13.14
CA ASP A 232 1.64 -17.05 -14.46
C ASP A 232 0.81 -15.92 -15.05
N ALA A 233 -0.52 -16.02 -14.97
CA ALA A 233 -1.43 -15.01 -15.50
C ALA A 233 -1.33 -13.68 -14.74
N ASP A 234 -1.27 -13.76 -13.41
CA ASP A 234 -1.12 -12.59 -12.54
C ASP A 234 0.26 -11.94 -12.68
N ALA A 235 1.33 -12.73 -12.78
CA ALA A 235 2.71 -12.28 -12.99
C ALA A 235 2.86 -11.53 -14.32
N GLN A 236 2.23 -12.03 -15.40
CA GLN A 236 2.22 -11.32 -16.68
C GLN A 236 1.56 -9.94 -16.57
N LEU A 237 0.40 -9.85 -15.92
CA LEU A 237 -0.27 -8.56 -15.75
C LEU A 237 0.53 -7.62 -14.85
N LEU A 238 1.02 -8.11 -13.71
CA LEU A 238 1.81 -7.31 -12.77
C LEU A 238 3.09 -6.79 -13.44
N ASN A 239 3.75 -7.58 -14.28
CA ASN A 239 4.90 -7.12 -15.06
C ASN A 239 4.56 -5.97 -16.00
N ILE A 240 3.44 -6.06 -16.72
CA ILE A 240 2.98 -4.99 -17.61
C ILE A 240 2.72 -3.71 -16.81
N LEU A 241 2.02 -3.81 -15.69
CA LEU A 241 1.71 -2.68 -14.82
C LEU A 241 2.98 -2.08 -14.18
N TYR A 242 3.88 -2.92 -13.69
CA TYR A 242 5.13 -2.50 -13.05
C TYR A 242 6.04 -1.78 -14.05
N SER A 243 6.16 -2.31 -15.28
CA SER A 243 6.91 -1.67 -16.35
C SER A 243 6.30 -0.33 -16.79
N GLU A 244 4.98 -0.25 -16.93
CA GLU A 244 4.31 1.01 -17.28
C GLU A 244 4.43 2.05 -16.17
N ALA A 245 4.28 1.64 -14.90
CA ALA A 245 4.47 2.50 -13.74
C ALA A 245 5.89 3.07 -13.69
N GLY A 246 6.91 2.21 -13.84
CA GLY A 246 8.31 2.66 -13.91
C GLY A 246 8.53 3.65 -15.06
N ARG A 247 8.09 3.31 -16.27
CA ARG A 247 8.26 4.15 -17.46
C ARG A 247 7.65 5.53 -17.29
N ILE A 248 6.44 5.63 -16.75
CA ILE A 248 5.76 6.93 -16.61
C ILE A 248 6.33 7.74 -15.46
N VAL A 249 6.69 7.10 -14.34
CA VAL A 249 7.36 7.76 -13.21
C VAL A 249 8.72 8.31 -13.65
N ASP A 250 9.52 7.52 -14.37
CA ASP A 250 10.82 7.93 -14.89
C ASP A 250 10.66 9.13 -15.84
N SER A 251 9.66 9.09 -16.73
CA SER A 251 9.36 10.22 -17.62
C SER A 251 9.02 11.47 -16.83
N TYR A 252 8.20 11.36 -15.80
CA TYR A 252 7.78 12.50 -14.98
C TYR A 252 8.93 13.07 -14.14
N ILE A 253 9.72 12.21 -13.50
CA ILE A 253 10.81 12.63 -12.61
C ILE A 253 12.03 13.14 -13.37
N SER A 254 12.19 12.77 -14.64
CA SER A 254 13.25 13.31 -15.50
C SER A 254 13.21 14.83 -15.69
N GLU A 255 12.09 15.48 -15.38
CA GLU A 255 11.93 16.94 -15.38
C GLU A 255 12.51 17.63 -14.14
N TYR A 256 12.87 16.87 -13.10
CA TYR A 256 13.35 17.37 -11.82
C TYR A 256 14.84 17.03 -11.59
N PRO A 257 15.53 17.71 -10.64
CA PRO A 257 16.88 17.34 -10.25
C PRO A 257 16.96 15.88 -9.76
N THR A 258 18.08 15.21 -10.01
CA THR A 258 18.27 13.77 -9.70
C THR A 258 18.16 13.40 -8.22
N SER A 259 18.19 14.38 -7.31
CA SER A 259 17.98 14.17 -5.88
C SER A 259 16.51 14.06 -5.48
N VAL A 260 15.59 14.51 -6.34
CA VAL A 260 14.16 14.58 -6.05
C VAL A 260 13.51 13.25 -6.39
N SER A 261 12.78 12.66 -5.43
CA SER A 261 12.06 11.41 -5.64
C SER A 261 10.61 11.63 -6.07
N PHE A 262 9.98 10.59 -6.61
CA PHE A 262 8.55 10.60 -6.93
C PHE A 262 7.67 10.89 -5.72
N GLU A 263 7.99 10.28 -4.58
CA GLU A 263 7.31 10.48 -3.31
C GLU A 263 7.43 11.92 -2.83
N GLU A 264 8.61 12.54 -2.98
CA GLU A 264 8.79 13.95 -2.60
C GLU A 264 7.87 14.85 -3.43
N VAL A 265 7.84 14.69 -4.75
CA VAL A 265 7.01 15.50 -5.65
C VAL A 265 5.52 15.31 -5.36
N THR A 266 5.06 14.07 -5.27
CA THR A 266 3.64 13.76 -5.03
C THR A 266 3.18 14.24 -3.65
N ASN A 267 4.02 14.16 -2.62
CA ASN A 267 3.70 14.69 -1.29
C ASN A 267 3.61 16.22 -1.29
N ILE A 268 4.54 16.91 -1.95
CA ILE A 268 4.50 18.37 -2.07
C ILE A 268 3.24 18.82 -2.82
N LEU A 269 2.91 18.16 -3.94
CA LEU A 269 1.71 18.46 -4.72
C LEU A 269 0.43 18.18 -3.93
N ASN A 270 0.33 17.02 -3.24
CA ASN A 270 -0.84 16.69 -2.45
C ASN A 270 -1.07 17.74 -1.35
N ARG A 271 0.01 18.10 -0.64
CA ARG A 271 -0.03 19.12 0.40
C ARG A 271 -0.48 20.48 -0.15
N PHE A 272 0.04 20.88 -1.31
CA PHE A 272 -0.37 22.13 -1.97
C PHE A 272 -1.86 22.12 -2.31
N VAL A 273 -2.35 21.03 -2.93
CA VAL A 273 -3.77 20.86 -3.27
C VAL A 273 -4.63 20.97 -2.02
N GLU A 274 -4.31 20.22 -0.96
CA GLU A 274 -5.06 20.26 0.29
C GLU A 274 -5.11 21.66 0.89
N THR A 275 -3.96 22.34 0.98
CA THR A 275 -3.90 23.69 1.55
C THR A 275 -4.67 24.69 0.70
N PHE A 276 -4.59 24.61 -0.63
CA PHE A 276 -5.35 25.47 -1.54
C PHE A 276 -6.87 25.34 -1.32
N TYR A 277 -7.39 24.12 -1.23
CA TYR A 277 -8.82 23.90 -1.02
C TYR A 277 -9.27 24.22 0.40
N LYS A 278 -8.43 24.00 1.42
CA LYS A 278 -8.71 24.49 2.78
C LYS A 278 -8.83 26.02 2.81
N SER A 279 -7.91 26.73 2.16
CA SER A 279 -7.97 28.20 2.03
C SER A 279 -9.22 28.68 1.29
N ARG A 280 -9.64 27.97 0.24
CA ARG A 280 -10.91 28.23 -0.44
C ARG A 280 -12.09 28.17 0.52
N GLU A 281 -12.22 27.08 1.27
CA GLU A 281 -13.32 26.90 2.23
C GLU A 281 -13.32 27.97 3.33
N GLU A 282 -12.14 28.36 3.81
CA GLU A 282 -11.98 29.44 4.80
C GLU A 282 -12.44 30.80 4.26
N ILE A 283 -12.02 31.16 3.05
CA ILE A 283 -12.38 32.43 2.41
C ILE A 283 -13.87 32.49 2.07
N GLU A 284 -14.44 31.41 1.54
CA GLU A 284 -15.88 31.33 1.25
C GLU A 284 -16.71 31.47 2.54
N ARG A 285 -16.28 30.83 3.63
CA ARG A 285 -16.93 30.95 4.95
C ARG A 285 -16.85 32.35 5.54
N GLN A 286 -15.71 33.02 5.42
CA GLN A 286 -15.56 34.41 5.87
C GLN A 286 -16.46 35.36 5.07
N ALA A 287 -16.50 35.21 3.74
CA ALA A 287 -17.35 36.02 2.88
C ALA A 287 -18.85 35.82 3.17
N GLU A 288 -19.28 34.59 3.49
CA GLU A 288 -20.65 34.31 3.91
C GLU A 288 -20.99 34.97 5.26
N ALA A 289 -20.11 34.86 6.26
CA ALA A 289 -20.30 35.49 7.56
C ALA A 289 -20.37 37.03 7.46
N GLU A 290 -19.52 37.65 6.64
CA GLU A 290 -19.54 39.09 6.39
C GLU A 290 -20.85 39.54 5.72
N ARG A 291 -21.36 38.77 4.75
CA ARG A 291 -22.66 39.05 4.12
C ARG A 291 -23.80 38.98 5.11
N GLU A 292 -23.83 37.96 5.98
CA GLU A 292 -24.86 37.86 7.02
C GLU A 292 -24.85 39.04 8.00
N ILE A 293 -23.65 39.51 8.38
CA ILE A 293 -23.52 40.69 9.25
C ILE A 293 -24.07 41.92 8.54
N LEU A 294 -23.69 42.13 7.28
CA LEU A 294 -24.15 43.28 6.47
C LEU A 294 -25.68 43.25 6.27
N GLU A 295 -26.26 42.08 6.03
CA GLU A 295 -27.70 41.90 5.90
C GLU A 295 -28.44 42.22 7.21
N LYS A 296 -27.93 41.73 8.35
CA LYS A 296 -28.48 42.04 9.69
C LYS A 296 -28.41 43.54 10.00
N GLU A 297 -27.29 44.20 9.66
CA GLU A 297 -27.14 45.65 9.82
C GLU A 297 -28.13 46.42 8.94
N THR A 298 -28.29 46.02 7.68
CA THR A 298 -29.24 46.64 6.75
C THR A 298 -30.69 46.47 7.21
N MET A 299 -31.06 45.30 7.73
CA MET A 299 -32.39 45.07 8.30
C MET A 299 -32.65 45.91 9.56
N ASN A 300 -31.67 46.05 10.45
CA ASN A 300 -31.78 46.88 11.66
C ASN A 300 -31.92 48.37 11.34
N ILE A 301 -31.21 48.89 10.33
CA ILE A 301 -31.35 50.28 9.87
C ILE A 301 -32.76 50.53 9.32
N ASN A 302 -33.28 49.60 8.51
CA ASN A 302 -34.62 49.74 7.93
C ASN A 302 -35.74 49.67 8.98
N GLN A 303 -35.59 48.87 10.05
CA GLN A 303 -36.58 48.81 11.14
C GLN A 303 -36.56 50.06 12.05
N ASN A 304 -35.38 50.65 12.27
CA ASN A 304 -35.25 51.88 13.08
C ASN A 304 -35.62 53.16 12.30
N GLY A 305 -35.60 53.13 10.96
CA GLY A 305 -35.99 54.26 10.11
C GLY A 305 -37.51 54.45 9.94
N THR A 306 -38.31 53.41 10.17
CA THR A 306 -39.78 53.46 10.01
C THR A 306 -40.55 53.91 11.26
N GLY A 307 -39.87 54.27 12.35
CA GLY A 307 -40.49 54.61 13.64
C GLY A 307 -40.79 56.10 13.89
N ASN A 308 -40.51 57.00 12.94
CA ASN A 308 -40.75 58.44 13.09
C ASN A 308 -41.72 58.98 12.02
N HIS A 309 -43.00 58.62 12.10
CA HIS A 309 -44.10 59.33 11.45
C HIS A 309 -45.30 59.42 12.38
#